data_AF-A0AAW2IT90-F1
#
_entry.id   AF-A0AAW2IT90-F1
#
_cell.length_a   1.000
_cell.length_b   1.000
_cell.length_c   1.000
_cell.angle_alpha   90.00
_cell.angle_beta   90.00
_cell.angle_gamma   90.00
#
_symmetry.space_group_name_H-M   'P 1'
#
loop_
_entity.id
_entity.type
_entity.pdbx_description
1 polymer ?
#
loop_
_entity_poly.entity_id
_entity_poly.type
_entity_poly.pdbx_seq_one_letter_code
_entity_poly.pdbx_strand_id
1 'polypeptide(L)'
;MDKVKDGSNGDDIDLSGEKDVQISEATPDGDLLDTEMGEASLDANQNKGRWRGVDPVIFYKDEAVVGRIMEFYGIKDSLPFKGHLITRNNDMNHVKRIYYVSNSVKEVLELNFLAGQQLKIASVGLKMFERQTSKEGASAPCLFRISSEGLPLILPHITKQILYVSAVDFKHLLQYKSIKFPDFVDPDFGQKASELMLGCCVVVLKREGQAPSDSSQDVMPIAIGCWRGRTNISVMVTAIDCQELLERVSMLLLTKEDLKPEVTIPLFQRLVKKEK
;
A
#
# COMPACT_ATOMS: atom_id res chain seq x y z
N MET A 1 54.10 15.27 47.04
CA MET A 1 52.93 14.90 46.23
C MET A 1 53.28 15.10 44.76
N ASP A 2 53.83 14.01 44.23
CA ASP A 2 53.74 13.44 42.89
C ASP A 2 53.85 14.31 41.62
N LYS A 3 55.02 14.09 41.01
CA LYS A 3 55.48 14.23 39.63
C LYS A 3 54.61 13.42 38.62
N VAL A 4 54.62 13.53 37.28
CA VAL A 4 55.18 14.38 36.19
C VAL A 4 54.73 13.71 34.86
N LYS A 5 54.46 14.53 33.82
CA LYS A 5 54.55 14.32 32.33
C LYS A 5 53.55 13.45 31.51
N ASP A 6 52.93 14.16 30.56
CA ASP A 6 52.99 14.05 29.07
C ASP A 6 53.18 12.72 28.35
N GLY A 7 52.38 12.52 27.29
CA GLY A 7 52.65 11.62 26.16
C GLY A 7 51.52 11.59 25.11
N SER A 8 51.87 11.87 23.85
CA SER A 8 51.03 11.95 22.63
C SER A 8 51.02 10.62 21.83
N ASN A 9 50.17 10.59 20.77
CA ASN A 9 50.04 9.64 19.63
C ASN A 9 49.05 8.49 19.86
N GLY A 10 48.26 7.98 18.90
CA GLY A 10 48.19 8.12 17.44
C GLY A 10 47.63 6.79 16.88
N ASP A 11 46.64 6.88 15.99
CA ASP A 11 46.11 5.96 14.94
C ASP A 11 46.32 4.43 15.00
N ASP A 12 45.24 3.64 14.80
CA ASP A 12 45.07 2.73 13.64
C ASP A 12 43.82 1.80 13.69
N ILE A 13 43.40 1.38 12.49
CA ILE A 13 42.17 0.71 12.03
C ILE A 13 42.28 -0.83 12.06
N ASP A 14 41.20 -1.59 12.28
CA ASP A 14 40.85 -2.78 11.43
C ASP A 14 39.41 -3.31 11.60
N LEU A 15 38.92 -3.90 10.51
CA LEU A 15 37.62 -4.47 10.15
C LEU A 15 37.46 -5.96 10.52
N SER A 16 36.20 -6.40 10.51
CA SER A 16 35.69 -7.76 10.21
C SER A 16 35.69 -8.84 11.30
N GLY A 17 34.59 -9.60 11.34
CA GLY A 17 34.46 -10.81 12.16
C GLY A 17 33.02 -11.29 12.36
N GLU A 18 32.45 -11.92 11.32
CA GLU A 18 31.26 -12.79 11.42
C GLU A 18 31.54 -13.98 12.37
N LYS A 19 30.53 -14.42 13.14
CA LYS A 19 30.53 -15.75 13.77
C LYS A 19 29.15 -16.39 13.73
N ASP A 20 29.08 -17.49 12.99
CA ASP A 20 28.01 -18.48 12.95
C ASP A 20 27.84 -19.21 14.29
N VAL A 21 26.59 -19.53 14.64
CA VAL A 21 26.23 -20.38 15.78
C VAL A 21 25.76 -21.73 15.27
N GLN A 22 26.51 -22.78 15.62
CA GLN A 22 26.20 -24.18 15.34
C GLN A 22 25.11 -24.73 16.27
N ILE A 23 24.24 -25.56 15.70
CA ILE A 23 23.17 -26.32 16.33
C ILE A 23 23.73 -27.70 16.74
N SER A 24 23.39 -28.19 17.93
CA SER A 24 23.58 -29.59 18.33
C SER A 24 22.31 -30.16 18.97
N GLU A 25 21.77 -31.20 18.35
CA GLU A 25 20.65 -32.03 18.82
C GLU A 25 21.12 -33.08 19.84
N ALA A 26 20.30 -33.35 20.86
CA ALA A 26 20.29 -34.62 21.60
C ALA A 26 18.92 -34.84 22.26
N THR A 27 18.39 -36.06 22.13
CA THR A 27 17.22 -36.66 22.81
C THR A 27 17.55 -38.13 23.11
N PRO A 28 16.71 -38.91 23.83
CA PRO A 28 16.08 -38.74 25.15
C PRO A 28 16.32 -39.99 26.06
N ASP A 29 15.85 -40.02 27.33
CA ASP A 29 15.16 -41.18 27.98
C ASP A 29 15.03 -41.11 29.52
N GLY A 30 13.80 -41.46 30.01
CA GLY A 30 13.43 -42.05 31.33
C GLY A 30 13.05 -41.05 32.44
N ASP A 31 11.93 -41.13 33.18
CA ASP A 31 10.95 -42.21 33.44
C ASP A 31 9.54 -41.65 33.79
N LEU A 32 8.52 -42.50 33.60
CA LEU A 32 7.11 -42.28 33.96
C LEU A 32 6.81 -42.49 35.46
N LEU A 33 5.92 -41.67 36.05
CA LEU A 33 4.55 -42.06 36.47
C LEU A 33 3.86 -40.96 37.34
N ASP A 34 2.72 -40.52 36.81
CA ASP A 34 1.45 -40.14 37.43
C ASP A 34 1.34 -39.02 38.49
N THR A 35 0.79 -37.87 38.08
CA THR A 35 -0.34 -37.23 38.77
C THR A 35 -1.19 -36.46 37.74
N GLU A 36 -2.49 -36.76 37.72
CA GLU A 36 -3.48 -36.26 36.77
C GLU A 36 -3.86 -34.77 36.94
N MET A 37 -4.40 -34.25 35.83
CA MET A 37 -5.39 -33.18 35.69
C MET A 37 -4.96 -31.71 35.76
N GLY A 38 -4.83 -31.14 34.57
CA GLY A 38 -4.95 -29.71 34.31
C GLY A 38 -5.25 -29.47 32.83
N GLU A 39 -6.47 -29.78 32.39
CA GLU A 39 -6.98 -29.34 31.09
C GLU A 39 -6.88 -27.80 31.03
N ALA A 40 -5.90 -27.29 30.28
CA ALA A 40 -5.84 -25.88 29.92
C ALA A 40 -7.04 -25.58 29.02
N SER A 41 -8.05 -24.96 29.61
CA SER A 41 -9.27 -24.51 28.95
C SER A 41 -8.94 -23.60 27.77
N LEU A 42 -9.14 -24.13 26.56
CA LEU A 42 -9.27 -23.34 25.34
C LEU A 42 -10.51 -22.43 25.48
N ASP A 43 -10.28 -21.13 25.58
CA ASP A 43 -11.13 -20.02 25.11
C ASP A 43 -12.67 -20.12 25.29
N ALA A 44 -13.15 -20.51 26.46
CA ALA A 44 -14.58 -20.54 26.77
C ALA A 44 -15.24 -19.16 27.02
N ASN A 45 -14.52 -18.04 26.85
CA ASN A 45 -15.02 -16.70 27.23
C ASN A 45 -15.28 -15.73 26.08
N GLN A 46 -14.93 -16.04 24.83
CA GLN A 46 -15.21 -15.13 23.70
C GLN A 46 -16.70 -15.07 23.30
N ASN A 47 -17.52 -16.01 23.79
CA ASN A 47 -18.93 -16.16 23.40
C ASN A 47 -19.96 -15.50 24.34
N LYS A 48 -19.54 -14.79 25.40
CA LYS A 48 -20.45 -14.28 26.45
C LYS A 48 -20.82 -12.78 26.35
N GLY A 49 -20.51 -12.11 25.24
CA GLY A 49 -20.99 -10.75 24.96
C GLY A 49 -22.33 -10.73 24.21
N ARG A 50 -23.04 -9.59 24.24
CA ARG A 50 -24.25 -9.30 23.40
C ARG A 50 -24.07 -9.76 21.93
N TRP A 51 -22.83 -9.74 21.48
CA TRP A 51 -22.42 -9.93 20.10
C TRP A 51 -21.95 -11.34 19.73
N ARG A 52 -21.89 -12.29 20.69
CA ARG A 52 -21.49 -13.71 20.47
C ARG A 52 -20.33 -13.88 19.46
N GLY A 53 -19.22 -13.18 19.68
CA GLY A 53 -18.02 -13.26 18.85
C GLY A 53 -18.00 -12.41 17.56
N VAL A 54 -19.06 -11.65 17.24
CA VAL A 54 -19.12 -10.81 16.03
C VAL A 54 -19.17 -9.34 16.41
N ASP A 55 -18.02 -8.65 16.36
CA ASP A 55 -17.95 -7.22 16.72
C ASP A 55 -18.97 -6.37 15.96
N PRO A 56 -19.61 -5.40 16.65
CA PRO A 56 -20.64 -4.56 16.06
C PRO A 56 -20.07 -3.69 14.95
N VAL A 57 -20.89 -3.47 13.94
CA VAL A 57 -20.67 -2.41 12.96
C VAL A 57 -21.10 -1.09 13.60
N ILE A 58 -20.23 -0.09 13.58
CA ILE A 58 -20.50 1.26 14.08
C ILE A 58 -20.12 2.30 13.04
N PHE A 59 -20.87 3.40 12.99
CA PHE A 59 -20.50 4.56 12.18
C PHE A 59 -19.23 5.22 12.75
N TYR A 60 -18.28 5.52 11.87
CA TYR A 60 -17.06 6.21 12.22
C TYR A 60 -17.31 7.73 12.19
N LYS A 61 -17.34 8.36 13.37
CA LYS A 61 -17.78 9.75 13.57
C LYS A 61 -16.67 10.70 14.05
N ASP A 62 -15.42 10.28 13.98
CA ASP A 62 -14.30 11.16 14.33
C ASP A 62 -14.05 12.17 13.20
N GLU A 63 -14.76 13.29 13.25
CA GLU A 63 -14.70 14.34 12.23
C GLU A 63 -13.29 14.92 12.05
N ALA A 64 -12.45 14.93 13.10
CA ALA A 64 -11.08 15.43 13.01
C ALA A 64 -10.18 14.46 12.22
N VAL A 65 -10.36 13.15 12.39
CA VAL A 65 -9.66 12.15 11.56
C VAL A 65 -10.21 12.15 10.14
N VAL A 66 -11.52 12.17 9.96
CA VAL A 66 -12.15 12.21 8.63
C VAL A 66 -11.70 13.44 7.85
N GLY A 67 -11.70 14.62 8.49
CA GLY A 67 -11.20 15.87 7.91
C GLY A 67 -9.75 15.77 7.47
N ARG A 68 -8.86 15.20 8.31
CA ARG A 68 -7.45 14.97 7.94
C ARG A 68 -7.28 14.02 6.76
N ILE A 69 -8.07 12.95 6.67
CA ILE A 69 -8.04 12.03 5.51
C ILE A 69 -8.45 12.79 4.24
N MET A 70 -9.55 13.53 4.29
CA MET A 70 -10.04 14.31 3.15
C MET A 70 -9.02 15.36 2.70
N GLU A 71 -8.42 16.09 3.64
CA GLU A 71 -7.43 17.13 3.36
C GLU A 71 -6.13 16.55 2.77
N PHE A 72 -5.65 15.43 3.31
CA PHE A 72 -4.39 14.80 2.93
C PHE A 72 -4.44 14.24 1.51
N TYR A 73 -5.52 13.55 1.13
CA TYR A 73 -5.70 13.00 -0.22
C TYR A 73 -6.41 13.98 -1.18
N GLY A 74 -6.97 15.08 -0.67
CA GLY A 74 -7.78 16.00 -1.46
C GLY A 74 -9.00 15.31 -2.05
N ILE A 75 -9.79 14.64 -1.20
CA ILE A 75 -11.00 13.91 -1.60
C ILE A 75 -12.08 14.91 -2.06
N LYS A 76 -12.52 14.78 -3.30
CA LYS A 76 -13.58 15.59 -3.92
C LYS A 76 -14.96 15.27 -3.34
N ASP A 77 -15.82 16.27 -3.24
CA ASP A 77 -17.21 16.11 -2.77
C ASP A 77 -18.09 15.22 -3.67
N SER A 78 -17.63 14.91 -4.90
CA SER A 78 -18.26 13.94 -5.79
C SER A 78 -18.41 12.53 -5.20
N LEU A 79 -17.57 12.17 -4.22
CA LEU A 79 -17.71 10.93 -3.46
C LEU A 79 -18.37 11.28 -2.12
N PRO A 80 -19.56 10.74 -1.80
CA PRO A 80 -20.23 11.04 -0.54
C PRO A 80 -19.47 10.39 0.62
N PHE A 81 -18.48 11.10 1.15
CA PHE A 81 -17.51 10.54 2.09
C PHE A 81 -17.96 10.65 3.55
N LYS A 82 -18.42 11.83 3.96
CA LYS A 82 -18.85 12.11 5.34
C LYS A 82 -20.12 11.35 5.68
N GLY A 83 -20.13 10.66 6.82
CA GLY A 83 -21.27 9.85 7.25
C GLY A 83 -21.44 8.50 6.53
N HIS A 84 -20.56 8.17 5.58
CA HIS A 84 -20.54 6.88 4.85
C HIS A 84 -19.42 5.94 5.32
N LEU A 85 -18.77 6.28 6.43
CA LEU A 85 -17.67 5.52 6.99
C LEU A 85 -18.14 4.72 8.19
N ILE A 86 -17.76 3.44 8.22
CA ILE A 86 -18.05 2.53 9.31
C ILE A 86 -16.76 1.83 9.76
N THR A 87 -16.78 1.31 10.97
CA THR A 87 -15.71 0.47 11.50
C THR A 87 -16.29 -0.70 12.28
N ARG A 88 -15.45 -1.72 12.46
CA ARG A 88 -15.71 -2.90 13.27
C ARG A 88 -14.62 -2.96 14.32
N ASN A 89 -14.83 -2.23 15.40
CA ASN A 89 -13.91 -2.22 16.52
C ASN A 89 -14.69 -1.87 17.78
N ASN A 90 -14.41 -2.60 18.87
CA ASN A 90 -14.93 -2.23 20.18
C ASN A 90 -14.21 -0.98 20.74
N ASP A 91 -12.95 -0.77 20.35
CA ASP A 91 -12.17 0.40 20.74
C ASP A 91 -12.16 1.48 19.65
N MET A 92 -12.91 2.55 19.89
CA MET A 92 -12.98 3.68 18.96
C MET A 92 -11.68 4.51 18.90
N ASN A 93 -10.80 4.42 19.91
CA ASN A 93 -9.54 5.16 19.93
C ASN A 93 -8.47 4.51 19.02
N HIS A 94 -8.58 3.20 18.79
CA HIS A 94 -7.59 2.42 18.04
C HIS A 94 -8.19 1.74 16.80
N VAL A 95 -9.03 2.47 16.06
CA VAL A 95 -9.60 1.98 14.80
C VAL A 95 -8.50 1.57 13.83
N LYS A 96 -8.47 0.27 13.50
CA LYS A 96 -7.50 -0.34 12.57
C LYS A 96 -7.92 -0.19 11.11
N ARG A 97 -9.22 -0.23 10.83
CA ARG A 97 -9.79 -0.24 9.48
C ARG A 97 -11.06 0.58 9.41
N ILE A 98 -11.21 1.31 8.31
CA ILE A 98 -12.39 2.09 7.99
C ILE A 98 -12.96 1.53 6.68
N TYR A 99 -14.25 1.26 6.68
CA TYR A 99 -14.99 0.76 5.53
C TYR A 99 -15.92 1.85 5.02
N TYR A 100 -16.04 1.94 3.70
CA TYR A 100 -16.98 2.81 3.02
C TYR A 100 -18.27 2.04 2.68
N VAL A 101 -19.42 2.69 2.82
CA VAL A 101 -20.73 2.13 2.45
C VAL A 101 -21.48 3.05 1.49
N SER A 102 -22.22 2.44 0.55
CA SER A 102 -23.16 3.18 -0.29
C SER A 102 -24.30 3.77 0.54
N ASN A 103 -25.06 4.71 -0.05
CA ASN A 103 -26.21 5.31 0.61
C ASN A 103 -27.27 4.28 1.02
N SER A 104 -27.59 3.33 0.15
CA SER A 104 -28.57 2.27 0.46
C SER A 104 -28.11 1.39 1.65
N VAL A 105 -26.83 1.04 1.72
CA VAL A 105 -26.29 0.25 2.84
C VAL A 105 -26.29 1.08 4.12
N LYS A 106 -25.96 2.37 4.05
CA LYS A 106 -26.03 3.29 5.18
C LYS A 106 -27.44 3.36 5.76
N GLU A 107 -28.47 3.53 4.93
CA GLU A 107 -29.88 3.56 5.37
C GLU A 107 -30.29 2.27 6.07
N VAL A 108 -29.91 1.11 5.52
CA VAL A 108 -30.15 -0.20 6.17
C VAL A 108 -29.45 -0.31 7.51
N LEU A 109 -28.21 0.17 7.62
CA LEU A 109 -27.47 0.19 8.88
C LEU A 109 -28.15 1.10 9.90
N GLU A 110 -28.58 2.30 9.51
CA GLU A 110 -29.33 3.23 10.37
C GLU A 110 -30.63 2.62 10.89
N LEU A 111 -31.40 1.95 10.02
CA LEU A 111 -32.60 1.20 10.43
C LEU A 111 -32.27 0.06 11.40
N ASN A 112 -31.18 -0.68 11.16
CA ASN A 112 -30.72 -1.70 12.10
C ASN A 112 -30.38 -1.09 13.47
N PHE A 113 -29.73 0.09 13.52
CA PHE A 113 -29.50 0.79 14.80
C PHE A 113 -30.81 1.17 15.50
N LEU A 114 -31.76 1.75 14.78
CA LEU A 114 -33.07 2.14 15.33
C LEU A 114 -33.85 0.94 15.87
N ALA A 115 -33.75 -0.22 15.21
CA ALA A 115 -34.38 -1.47 15.64
C ALA A 115 -33.67 -2.17 16.82
N GLY A 116 -32.62 -1.57 17.40
CA GLY A 116 -31.86 -2.14 18.51
C GLY A 116 -30.73 -3.08 18.10
N GLN A 117 -30.22 -2.95 16.87
CA GLN A 117 -29.12 -3.72 16.28
C GLN A 117 -29.37 -5.24 16.26
N GLN A 118 -30.55 -5.65 15.78
CA GLN A 118 -30.95 -7.06 15.74
C GLN A 118 -30.15 -7.90 14.73
N LEU A 119 -29.63 -7.27 13.67
CA LEU A 119 -28.85 -7.95 12.65
C LEU A 119 -27.42 -8.23 13.13
N LYS A 120 -27.01 -9.48 12.97
CA LYS A 120 -25.61 -9.91 13.11
C LYS A 120 -24.91 -9.80 11.77
N ILE A 121 -24.13 -8.74 11.61
CA ILE A 121 -23.48 -8.43 10.33
C ILE A 121 -22.07 -9.01 10.33
N ALA A 122 -21.88 -10.09 9.57
CA ALA A 122 -20.58 -10.76 9.43
C ALA A 122 -19.59 -9.95 8.58
N SER A 123 -20.06 -9.21 7.59
CA SER A 123 -19.27 -8.31 6.74
C SER A 123 -20.18 -7.26 6.10
N VAL A 124 -19.67 -6.05 5.90
CA VAL A 124 -20.38 -4.95 5.23
C VAL A 124 -19.39 -3.86 4.82
N GLY A 125 -19.65 -3.24 3.66
CA GLY A 125 -18.85 -2.14 3.13
C GLY A 125 -17.55 -2.58 2.46
N LEU A 126 -16.91 -1.63 1.80
CA LEU A 126 -15.62 -1.79 1.16
C LEU A 126 -14.53 -1.30 2.11
N LYS A 127 -13.52 -2.12 2.41
CA LYS A 127 -12.38 -1.68 3.23
C LYS A 127 -11.66 -0.57 2.48
N MET A 128 -11.86 0.68 2.89
CA MET A 128 -11.33 1.85 2.18
C MET A 128 -9.98 2.29 2.73
N PHE A 129 -9.84 2.25 4.06
CA PHE A 129 -8.60 2.68 4.71
C PHE A 129 -8.13 1.70 5.77
N GLU A 130 -6.81 1.67 5.96
CA GLU A 130 -6.13 0.95 7.02
C GLU A 130 -5.25 1.92 7.81
N ARG A 131 -5.23 1.77 9.14
CA ARG A 131 -4.36 2.57 9.99
C ARG A 131 -2.90 2.17 9.77
N GLN A 132 -2.05 3.18 9.64
CA GLN A 132 -0.60 3.01 9.59
C GLN A 132 -0.09 2.65 10.99
N THR A 133 0.61 1.53 11.10
CA THR A 133 1.13 1.00 12.37
C THR A 133 2.65 1.11 12.50
N SER A 134 3.35 1.48 11.42
CA SER A 134 4.80 1.70 11.47
C SER A 134 5.14 2.93 12.31
N LYS A 135 6.34 2.97 12.89
CA LYS A 135 6.82 4.14 13.66
C LYS A 135 6.81 5.42 12.82
N GLU A 136 7.16 5.30 11.54
CA GLU A 136 7.12 6.40 10.58
C GLU A 136 5.68 6.79 10.21
N GLY A 137 4.78 5.81 10.17
CA GLY A 137 3.33 5.97 10.00
C GLY A 137 2.66 6.73 11.13
N ALA A 138 3.08 6.50 12.37
CA ALA A 138 2.51 7.15 13.55
C ALA A 138 2.77 8.67 13.59
N SER A 139 3.88 9.11 12.98
CA SER A 139 4.26 10.52 12.89
C SER A 139 3.83 11.17 11.57
N ALA A 140 3.15 10.43 10.68
CA ALA A 140 2.67 10.98 9.42
C ALA A 140 1.49 11.93 9.65
N PRO A 141 1.32 12.97 8.82
CA PRO A 141 0.18 13.89 8.90
C PRO A 141 -1.18 13.19 8.84
N CYS A 142 -1.26 12.05 8.13
CA CYS A 142 -2.45 11.22 8.03
C CYS A 142 -2.15 9.79 8.52
N LEU A 143 -2.91 9.35 9.52
CA LEU A 143 -2.76 8.03 10.15
C LEU A 143 -3.33 6.86 9.33
N PHE A 144 -4.03 7.14 8.23
CA PHE A 144 -4.76 6.14 7.45
C PHE A 144 -4.26 6.12 6.01
N ARG A 145 -3.87 4.94 5.52
CA ARG A 145 -3.61 4.68 4.09
C ARG A 145 -4.85 4.21 3.38
N ILE A 146 -4.95 4.54 2.10
CA ILE A 146 -5.87 3.89 1.17
C ILE A 146 -5.47 2.40 1.08
N SER A 147 -6.44 1.51 1.21
CA SER A 147 -6.23 0.07 1.02
C SER A 147 -6.15 -0.28 -0.47
N SER A 148 -5.57 -1.44 -0.81
CA SER A 148 -5.60 -1.96 -2.18
C SER A 148 -7.04 -2.15 -2.71
N GLU A 149 -7.95 -2.62 -1.85
CA GLU A 149 -9.37 -2.84 -2.19
C GLU A 149 -10.13 -1.52 -2.45
N GLY A 150 -9.82 -0.47 -1.69
CA GLY A 150 -10.47 0.84 -1.78
C GLY A 150 -9.94 1.71 -2.91
N LEU A 151 -8.69 1.46 -3.34
CA LEU A 151 -7.98 2.29 -4.31
C LEU A 151 -8.77 2.48 -5.63
N PRO A 152 -9.31 1.43 -6.28
CA PRO A 152 -10.04 1.62 -7.54
C PRO A 152 -11.26 2.54 -7.39
N LEU A 153 -11.96 2.47 -6.25
CA LEU A 153 -13.15 3.28 -6.01
C LEU A 153 -12.81 4.75 -5.72
N ILE A 154 -11.77 5.00 -4.92
CA ILE A 154 -11.45 6.37 -4.47
C ILE A 154 -10.59 7.15 -5.47
N LEU A 155 -9.85 6.47 -6.34
CA LEU A 155 -8.86 7.08 -7.24
C LEU A 155 -9.41 8.24 -8.12
N PRO A 156 -10.62 8.16 -8.72
CA PRO A 156 -11.16 9.29 -9.49
C PRO A 156 -11.46 10.54 -8.65
N HIS A 157 -11.55 10.36 -7.33
CA HIS A 157 -11.99 11.36 -6.38
C HIS A 157 -10.86 11.96 -5.54
N ILE A 158 -9.61 11.49 -5.65
CA ILE A 158 -8.46 12.11 -4.98
C ILE A 158 -7.75 13.12 -5.89
N THR A 159 -7.07 14.09 -5.30
CA THR A 159 -6.36 15.16 -6.02
C THR A 159 -4.94 15.44 -5.50
N LYS A 160 -4.62 14.96 -4.29
CA LYS A 160 -3.30 15.08 -3.65
C LYS A 160 -2.70 13.71 -3.40
N GLN A 161 -1.40 13.69 -3.09
CA GLN A 161 -0.65 12.45 -2.81
C GLN A 161 -0.76 11.43 -3.96
N ILE A 162 -0.88 11.91 -5.20
CA ILE A 162 -0.96 11.10 -6.42
C ILE A 162 0.19 11.49 -7.34
N LEU A 163 0.88 10.48 -7.88
CA LEU A 163 1.95 10.65 -8.85
C LEU A 163 1.65 9.83 -10.10
N TYR A 164 2.11 10.33 -11.23
CA TYR A 164 2.05 9.63 -12.50
C TYR A 164 3.45 9.27 -12.94
N VAL A 165 3.67 8.00 -13.32
CA VAL A 165 4.99 7.46 -13.59
C VAL A 165 5.08 6.78 -14.96
N SER A 166 6.28 6.73 -15.53
CA SER A 166 6.57 5.98 -16.76
C SER A 166 6.38 4.47 -16.55
N ALA A 167 6.17 3.72 -17.62
CA ALA A 167 6.06 2.26 -17.53
C ALA A 167 7.35 1.59 -17.02
N VAL A 168 8.51 2.16 -17.37
CA VAL A 168 9.82 1.67 -16.94
C VAL A 168 9.97 1.84 -15.43
N ASP A 169 9.74 3.04 -14.91
CA ASP A 169 9.85 3.31 -13.48
C ASP A 169 8.76 2.60 -12.66
N PHE A 170 7.55 2.44 -13.21
CA PHE A 170 6.51 1.63 -12.57
C PHE A 170 6.96 0.18 -12.43
N LYS A 171 7.54 -0.42 -13.48
CA LYS A 171 8.10 -1.77 -13.44
C LYS A 171 9.22 -1.88 -12.40
N HIS A 172 10.17 -0.95 -12.39
CA HIS A 172 11.23 -0.90 -11.38
C HIS A 172 10.65 -0.83 -9.97
N LEU A 173 9.64 0.02 -9.75
CA LEU A 173 9.01 0.18 -8.44
C LEU A 173 8.37 -1.12 -7.96
N LEU A 174 7.70 -1.87 -8.84
CA LEU A 174 7.12 -3.18 -8.52
C LEU A 174 8.20 -4.25 -8.24
N GLN A 175 9.32 -4.22 -8.95
CA GLN A 175 10.41 -5.19 -8.81
C GLN A 175 11.26 -4.95 -7.56
N TYR A 176 11.75 -3.73 -7.38
CA TYR A 176 12.65 -3.38 -6.27
C TYR A 176 11.90 -3.04 -4.98
N LYS A 177 10.59 -2.76 -5.07
CA LYS A 177 9.69 -2.42 -3.96
C LYS A 177 10.03 -1.13 -3.20
N SER A 178 11.26 -0.63 -3.27
CA SER A 178 11.69 0.64 -2.70
C SER A 178 12.77 1.27 -3.57
N ILE A 179 12.57 2.53 -3.96
CA ILE A 179 13.48 3.27 -4.86
C ILE A 179 13.70 4.67 -4.30
N LYS A 180 14.96 5.12 -4.25
CA LYS A 180 15.30 6.48 -3.83
C LYS A 180 14.98 7.48 -4.94
N PHE A 181 14.67 8.72 -4.58
CA PHE A 181 14.32 9.74 -5.57
C PHE A 181 15.35 9.91 -6.71
N PRO A 182 16.67 9.89 -6.47
CA PRO A 182 17.67 10.00 -7.53
C PRO A 182 17.81 8.75 -8.41
N ASP A 183 17.27 7.60 -7.97
CA ASP A 183 17.43 6.31 -8.63
C ASP A 183 16.30 6.02 -9.63
N PHE A 184 15.31 6.92 -9.75
CA PHE A 184 14.30 6.85 -10.81
C PHE A 184 14.89 7.25 -12.17
N VAL A 185 14.44 6.57 -13.22
CA VAL A 185 14.86 6.84 -14.60
C VAL A 185 14.33 8.20 -15.06
N ASP A 186 13.07 8.53 -14.72
CA ASP A 186 12.50 9.86 -14.89
C ASP A 186 12.87 10.76 -13.68
N PRO A 187 13.82 11.71 -13.82
CA PRO A 187 14.22 12.58 -12.71
C PRO A 187 13.09 13.51 -12.24
N ASP A 188 12.18 13.90 -13.14
CA ASP A 188 11.03 14.74 -12.79
C ASP A 188 10.07 13.98 -11.86
N PHE A 189 9.96 12.66 -12.01
CA PHE A 189 9.17 11.83 -11.11
C PHE A 189 9.76 11.84 -9.70
N GLY A 190 11.09 11.65 -9.58
CA GLY A 190 11.80 11.74 -8.30
C GLY A 190 11.63 13.09 -7.62
N GLN A 191 11.70 14.19 -8.39
CA GLN A 191 11.46 15.53 -7.88
C GLN A 191 10.02 15.70 -7.36
N LYS A 192 9.01 15.34 -8.17
CA LYS A 192 7.59 15.42 -7.77
C LYS A 192 7.28 14.56 -6.54
N ALA A 193 7.91 13.39 -6.43
CA ALA A 193 7.79 12.53 -5.26
C ALA A 193 8.35 13.19 -3.99
N SER A 194 9.42 13.97 -4.13
CA SER A 194 10.03 14.72 -3.02
C SER A 194 9.15 15.88 -2.53
N GLU A 195 8.21 16.36 -3.34
CA GLU A 195 7.30 17.45 -2.97
C GLU A 195 6.06 16.97 -2.21
N LEU A 196 5.74 15.67 -2.25
CA LEU A 196 4.63 15.10 -1.51
C LEU A 196 4.85 15.13 0.01
N MET A 197 3.75 15.14 0.77
CA MET A 197 3.82 14.94 2.21
C MET A 197 4.27 13.52 2.54
N LEU A 198 5.03 13.36 3.64
CA LEU A 198 5.34 12.05 4.20
C LEU A 198 4.06 11.26 4.45
N GLY A 199 4.04 9.99 4.06
CA GLY A 199 2.88 9.14 4.27
C GLY A 199 2.49 8.33 3.04
N CYS A 200 1.24 7.89 3.01
CA CYS A 200 0.71 7.16 1.88
C CYS A 200 0.57 8.08 0.65
N CYS A 201 0.91 7.55 -0.51
CA CYS A 201 0.63 8.13 -1.82
C CYS A 201 0.16 7.04 -2.79
N VAL A 202 -0.41 7.47 -3.91
CA VAL A 202 -0.82 6.60 -5.01
C VAL A 202 0.10 6.87 -6.19
N VAL A 203 0.66 5.81 -6.76
CA VAL A 203 1.44 5.89 -8.01
C VAL A 203 0.62 5.27 -9.12
N VAL A 204 0.39 6.04 -10.18
CA VAL A 204 -0.43 5.66 -11.34
C VAL A 204 0.45 5.54 -12.58
N LEU A 205 0.29 4.46 -13.33
CA LEU A 205 0.94 4.27 -14.62
C LEU A 205 0.43 5.30 -15.64
N LYS A 206 1.31 6.13 -16.20
CA LYS A 206 0.98 7.04 -17.31
C LYS A 206 0.55 6.22 -18.53
N ARG A 207 -0.60 6.56 -19.12
CA ARG A 207 -0.97 6.09 -20.46
C ARG A 207 -0.55 7.15 -21.48
N GLU A 208 0.43 6.82 -22.30
CA GLU A 208 0.87 7.69 -23.39
C GLU A 208 -0.27 7.91 -24.39
N GLY A 209 -0.48 9.16 -24.82
CA GLY A 209 -1.45 9.50 -25.87
C GLY A 209 -2.87 9.84 -25.40
N GLN A 210 -3.17 9.84 -24.10
CA GLN A 210 -4.45 10.36 -23.59
C GLN A 210 -4.25 11.76 -23.01
N ALA A 211 -4.85 12.77 -23.67
CA ALA A 211 -5.16 14.02 -23.00
C ALA A 211 -6.11 13.72 -21.83
N PRO A 212 -6.05 14.47 -20.71
CA PRO A 212 -6.93 14.25 -19.55
C PRO A 212 -8.43 14.43 -19.82
N SER A 213 -8.83 14.74 -21.07
CA SER A 213 -10.20 15.06 -21.48
C SER A 213 -10.85 14.07 -22.44
N ASP A 214 -10.15 13.07 -22.99
CA ASP A 214 -10.73 12.26 -24.08
C ASP A 214 -11.36 10.95 -23.59
N SER A 215 -12.66 10.86 -23.83
CA SER A 215 -13.63 9.84 -23.43
C SER A 215 -13.42 8.47 -24.12
N SER A 216 -12.20 7.97 -24.21
CA SER A 216 -11.93 6.61 -24.68
C SER A 216 -11.99 5.60 -23.53
N GLN A 217 -13.19 5.05 -23.33
CA GLN A 217 -13.57 3.72 -22.80
C GLN A 217 -12.76 3.12 -21.62
N ASP A 218 -13.42 3.09 -20.45
CA ASP A 218 -13.61 1.99 -19.50
C ASP A 218 -12.43 1.20 -18.88
N VAL A 219 -11.18 1.47 -19.23
CA VAL A 219 -10.06 0.76 -18.58
C VAL A 219 -9.58 1.53 -17.37
N MET A 220 -9.96 1.05 -16.18
CA MET A 220 -9.46 1.53 -14.89
C MET A 220 -7.93 1.68 -14.92
N PRO A 221 -7.39 2.84 -14.51
CA PRO A 221 -5.95 3.07 -14.53
C PRO A 221 -5.23 2.05 -13.63
N ILE A 222 -4.04 1.62 -14.06
CA ILE A 222 -3.17 0.78 -13.23
C ILE A 222 -2.54 1.69 -12.18
N ALA A 223 -2.81 1.42 -10.91
CA ALA A 223 -2.35 2.22 -9.79
C ALA A 223 -1.99 1.34 -8.61
N ILE A 224 -1.10 1.84 -7.75
CA ILE A 224 -0.62 1.14 -6.57
C ILE A 224 -0.46 2.09 -5.39
N GLY A 225 -0.77 1.60 -4.19
CA GLY A 225 -0.50 2.31 -2.94
C GLY A 225 0.97 2.21 -2.56
N CYS A 226 1.57 3.36 -2.27
CA CYS A 226 2.96 3.49 -1.87
C CYS A 226 3.09 4.31 -0.57
N TRP A 227 4.23 4.14 0.07
CA TRP A 227 4.74 4.94 1.17
C TRP A 227 5.77 5.91 0.60
N ARG A 228 5.48 7.21 0.67
CA ARG A 228 6.46 8.25 0.41
C ARG A 228 7.22 8.52 1.70
N GLY A 229 8.46 8.02 1.75
CA GLY A 229 9.42 8.27 2.81
C GLY A 229 10.14 9.62 2.63
N ARG A 230 11.21 9.84 3.39
CA ARG A 230 11.99 11.09 3.32
C ARG A 230 12.80 11.21 2.03
N THR A 231 13.28 10.09 1.50
CA THR A 231 14.22 10.03 0.37
C THR A 231 13.83 8.97 -0.67
N ASN A 232 12.71 8.28 -0.48
CA ASN A 232 12.31 7.14 -1.28
C ASN A 232 10.78 7.02 -1.40
N ILE A 233 10.36 6.19 -2.35
CA ILE A 233 9.02 5.62 -2.42
C ILE A 233 9.15 4.11 -2.19
N SER A 234 8.30 3.54 -1.34
CA SER A 234 8.20 2.11 -1.11
C SER A 234 6.78 1.59 -1.38
N VAL A 235 6.65 0.42 -1.98
CA VAL A 235 5.37 -0.24 -2.26
C VAL A 235 4.72 -0.75 -0.96
N MET A 236 3.40 -0.60 -0.83
CA MET A 236 2.64 -0.98 0.38
C MET A 236 1.70 -2.18 0.19
N VAL A 237 1.77 -2.86 -0.96
CA VAL A 237 0.93 -4.02 -1.28
C VAL A 237 1.73 -5.32 -1.19
N THR A 238 1.05 -6.46 -1.35
CA THR A 238 1.69 -7.77 -1.21
C THR A 238 2.57 -8.08 -2.42
N ALA A 239 3.47 -9.07 -2.28
CA ALA A 239 4.27 -9.54 -3.41
C ALA A 239 3.42 -10.13 -4.55
N ILE A 240 2.26 -10.71 -4.21
CA ILE A 240 1.30 -11.25 -5.19
C ILE A 240 0.70 -10.10 -6.00
N ASP A 241 0.26 -9.03 -5.33
CA ASP A 241 -0.28 -7.85 -6.01
C ASP A 241 0.78 -7.22 -6.94
N CYS A 242 2.04 -7.15 -6.50
CA CYS A 242 3.14 -6.67 -7.37
C CYS A 242 3.31 -7.54 -8.61
N GLN A 243 3.22 -8.87 -8.48
CA GLN A 243 3.38 -9.81 -9.58
C GLN A 243 2.22 -9.68 -10.59
N GLU A 244 0.98 -9.58 -10.13
CA GLU A 244 -0.19 -9.33 -10.98
C GLU A 244 -0.02 -8.02 -11.77
N LEU A 245 0.39 -6.94 -11.10
CA LEU A 245 0.59 -5.65 -11.74
C LEU A 245 1.76 -5.68 -12.74
N LEU A 246 2.83 -6.43 -12.46
CA LEU A 246 3.96 -6.61 -13.39
C LEU A 246 3.52 -7.33 -14.66
N GLU A 247 2.69 -8.36 -14.56
CA GLU A 247 2.14 -9.08 -15.71
C GLU A 247 1.25 -8.16 -16.55
N ARG A 248 0.37 -7.38 -15.91
CA ARG A 248 -0.49 -6.41 -16.58
C ARG A 248 0.30 -5.32 -17.30
N VAL A 249 1.36 -4.80 -16.67
CA VAL A 249 2.24 -3.79 -17.29
C VAL A 249 2.99 -4.39 -18.47
N SER A 250 3.47 -5.63 -18.36
CA SER A 250 4.19 -6.33 -19.43
C SER A 250 3.30 -6.53 -20.66
N MET A 251 2.05 -6.94 -20.47
CA MET A 251 1.06 -7.06 -21.56
C MET A 251 0.81 -5.73 -22.27
N LEU A 252 0.76 -4.61 -21.52
CA LEU A 252 0.60 -3.28 -22.11
C LEU A 252 1.82 -2.79 -22.89
N LEU A 253 3.01 -3.26 -22.54
CA LEU A 253 4.24 -2.93 -23.26
C LEU A 253 4.36 -3.75 -24.56
N LEU A 254 4.04 -5.05 -24.51
CA LEU A 254 4.07 -5.94 -25.68
C LEU A 254 3.10 -5.45 -26.77
N THR A 255 1.87 -5.13 -26.40
CA THR A 255 0.85 -4.61 -27.34
C THR A 255 1.26 -3.31 -28.04
N LYS A 256 2.17 -2.52 -27.46
CA LYS A 256 2.71 -1.30 -28.11
C LYS A 256 3.85 -1.58 -29.07
N GLU A 257 4.64 -2.62 -28.84
CA GLU A 257 5.75 -3.00 -29.73
C GLU A 257 5.22 -3.58 -31.05
N ASP A 258 4.10 -4.30 -31.00
CA ASP A 258 3.40 -4.83 -32.18
C ASP A 258 2.77 -3.74 -33.08
N LEU A 259 2.70 -2.48 -32.61
CA LEU A 259 2.12 -1.34 -33.34
C LEU A 259 3.17 -0.44 -34.01
N LYS A 260 4.47 -0.75 -33.94
CA LYS A 260 5.49 -0.01 -34.70
C LYS A 260 5.50 -0.46 -36.16
N PRO A 261 5.15 0.39 -37.15
CA PRO A 261 5.26 0.00 -38.55
C PRO A 261 6.73 -0.24 -38.89
N GLU A 262 7.01 -1.41 -39.43
CA GLU A 262 8.31 -1.83 -39.93
C GLU A 262 8.76 -0.83 -41.02
N VAL A 263 9.88 -0.14 -40.77
CA VAL A 263 10.46 0.79 -41.73
C VAL A 263 10.94 -0.01 -42.93
N THR A 264 10.15 -0.01 -44.00
CA THR A 264 10.48 -0.65 -45.26
C THR A 264 11.56 0.18 -45.96
N ILE A 265 12.80 -0.32 -45.96
CA ILE A 265 13.88 0.21 -46.81
C ILE A 265 13.55 -0.17 -48.26
N PRO A 266 13.40 0.79 -49.20
CA PRO A 266 13.11 0.44 -50.59
C PRO A 266 14.35 -0.15 -51.27
N LEU A 267 14.31 -1.46 -51.50
CA LEU A 267 15.33 -2.22 -52.20
C LEU A 267 15.09 -2.16 -53.72
N PHE A 268 15.28 -1.01 -54.38
CA PHE A 268 15.26 -0.96 -55.86
C PHE A 268 16.07 0.21 -56.44
N GLN A 269 17.39 0.05 -56.54
CA GLN A 269 18.18 0.63 -57.64
C GLN A 269 19.38 -0.27 -57.96
N ARG A 270 19.11 -1.36 -58.68
CA ARG A 270 20.10 -1.97 -59.59
C ARG A 270 19.34 -2.65 -60.72
N LEU A 271 19.79 -2.38 -61.95
CA LEU A 271 19.28 -2.86 -63.24
C LEU A 271 18.15 -2.02 -63.83
N VAL A 272 18.48 -0.98 -64.59
CA VAL A 272 18.35 -0.96 -66.07
C VAL A 272 19.19 0.22 -66.62
N LYS A 273 20.29 -0.11 -67.33
CA LYS A 273 20.77 0.52 -68.58
C LYS A 273 22.22 0.12 -68.84
N LYS A 274 22.38 -1.10 -69.35
CA LYS A 274 23.37 -1.44 -70.38
C LYS A 274 22.55 -1.71 -71.65
N GLU A 275 23.09 -1.29 -72.79
CA GLU A 275 22.53 -1.38 -74.17
C GLU A 275 21.48 -0.29 -74.48
N LYS A 276 21.64 0.61 -75.45
CA LYS A 276 22.55 0.77 -76.60
C LYS A 276 23.03 2.21 -76.69
#